data_AF-R9HGT1-F1
#
_entry.id   AF-R9HGT1-F1
#
_cell.length_a   1.000
_cell.length_b   1.000
_cell.length_c   1.000
_cell.angle_alpha   90.00
_cell.angle_beta   90.00
_cell.angle_gamma   90.00
#
_symmetry.space_group_name_H-M   'P 1'
#
loop_
_entity.id
_entity.type
_entity.pdbx_description
1 polymer ?
#
loop_
_entity_poly.entity_id
_entity_poly.type
_entity_poly.pdbx_seq_one_letter_code
_entity_poly.pdbx_strand_id
1 'polypeptide(L)'
;MKIKVGLIGFGRMGRFYLKEMQKSGRWEVAYICDINPDCRELAKQLSPESKILENEQEMFDDESVQVVGLFALADSRLDRIEKAIKYGKHIISEKPVSDTIDKEWKVVDITEKASCFSTVNLYLRNAWYHQAIKQFIDQGEIGELAILRICHMTPGLAPGEGHEYEGPAFHDCGMHYVDIARWYAGCEYKTWHAQGVNMWSYKDPWWVQCHGTFQNGVVFDITQGFVYGQLSKDQTHNSYVDIIGTKGIARMTHDFKTAVVDLRGVTQTHHIEKPFGGKNIDVLCDLFADSIETGIRNPKLPLIRDSAIASEYAWTFLHDARTHDLPAIGELKTLEQIWERRRNMKNGYGLLRKP
;
A
#
# COMPACT_ATOMS: atom_id res chain seq x y z
N MET A 1 21.08 21.60 -1.68
CA MET A 1 19.95 22.06 -2.52
C MET A 1 18.76 21.16 -2.24
N LYS A 2 17.53 21.68 -2.27
CA LYS A 2 16.33 20.83 -2.12
C LYS A 2 16.01 20.15 -3.45
N ILE A 3 15.42 18.96 -3.38
CA ILE A 3 14.92 18.25 -4.56
C ILE A 3 13.59 18.83 -4.96
N LYS A 4 13.49 19.38 -6.18
CA LYS A 4 12.24 19.92 -6.70
C LYS A 4 11.31 18.81 -7.17
N VAL A 5 10.10 18.82 -6.63
CA VAL A 5 9.06 17.83 -6.91
C VAL A 5 7.74 18.49 -7.31
N GLY A 6 7.06 17.90 -8.28
CA GLY A 6 5.68 18.22 -8.61
C GLY A 6 4.72 17.10 -8.19
N LEU A 7 3.57 17.44 -7.60
CA LEU A 7 2.56 16.47 -7.18
C LEU A 7 1.38 16.47 -8.14
N ILE A 8 0.94 15.31 -8.60
CA ILE A 8 -0.24 15.14 -9.46
C ILE A 8 -1.26 14.32 -8.69
N GLY A 9 -2.40 14.93 -8.39
CA GLY A 9 -3.42 14.40 -7.49
C GLY A 9 -3.21 14.86 -6.04
N PHE A 10 -4.16 15.63 -5.54
CA PHE A 10 -4.17 16.23 -4.21
C PHE A 10 -5.36 15.76 -3.36
N GLY A 11 -5.73 14.48 -3.54
CA GLY A 11 -6.67 13.78 -2.68
C GLY A 11 -6.06 13.43 -1.31
N ARG A 12 -6.48 12.30 -0.72
CA ARG A 12 -5.95 11.87 0.59
C ARG A 12 -4.45 11.61 0.57
N MET A 13 -3.95 10.89 -0.45
CA MET A 13 -2.54 10.53 -0.52
C MET A 13 -1.65 11.72 -0.83
N GLY A 14 -1.99 12.55 -1.81
CA GLY A 14 -1.22 13.76 -2.12
C GLY A 14 -1.01 14.68 -0.92
N ARG A 15 -2.02 14.83 -0.05
CA ARG A 15 -1.90 15.57 1.21
C ARG A 15 -0.94 14.94 2.21
N PHE A 16 -0.89 13.60 2.30
CA PHE A 16 0.08 12.93 3.15
C PHE A 16 1.52 13.10 2.63
N TYR A 17 1.73 12.98 1.32
CA TYR A 17 3.05 13.24 0.74
C TYR A 17 3.50 14.68 0.95
N LEU A 18 2.62 15.66 0.67
CA LEU A 18 2.93 17.07 0.92
C LEU A 18 3.42 17.28 2.36
N LYS A 19 2.65 16.78 3.34
CA LYS A 19 2.98 16.92 4.76
C LYS A 19 4.36 16.33 5.08
N GLU A 20 4.63 15.10 4.67
CA GLU A 20 5.91 14.45 5.01
C GLU A 20 7.09 15.06 4.23
N MET A 21 6.90 15.49 2.98
CA MET A 21 7.91 16.20 2.19
C MET A 21 8.26 17.57 2.81
N GLN A 22 7.25 18.34 3.24
CA GLN A 22 7.44 19.61 3.96
C GLN A 22 8.19 19.39 5.29
N LYS A 23 7.81 18.34 6.05
CA LYS A 23 8.44 17.99 7.33
C LYS A 23 9.91 17.57 7.17
N SER A 24 10.24 16.80 6.13
CA SER A 24 11.63 16.36 5.85
C SER A 24 12.55 17.55 5.52
N GLY A 25 12.02 18.59 4.87
CA GLY A 25 12.78 19.79 4.50
C GLY A 25 13.76 19.59 3.33
N ARG A 26 13.97 18.35 2.87
CA ARG A 26 14.76 17.99 1.69
C ARG A 26 14.05 18.26 0.37
N TRP A 27 12.73 18.40 0.42
CA TRP A 27 11.86 18.56 -0.74
C TRP A 27 11.41 20.00 -0.92
N GLU A 28 11.46 20.47 -2.16
CA GLU A 28 10.78 21.68 -2.61
C GLU A 28 9.59 21.25 -3.46
N VAL A 29 8.38 21.30 -2.88
CA VAL A 29 7.14 21.02 -3.62
C VAL A 29 6.82 22.22 -4.49
N ALA A 30 7.38 22.24 -5.70
CA ALA A 30 7.28 23.38 -6.61
C ALA A 30 5.89 23.49 -7.25
N TYR A 31 5.26 22.35 -7.54
CA TYR A 31 3.97 22.30 -8.21
C TYR A 31 3.01 21.32 -7.54
N ILE A 32 1.72 21.66 -7.52
CA ILE A 32 0.63 20.74 -7.17
C ILE A 32 -0.45 20.85 -8.24
N CYS A 33 -0.79 19.74 -8.87
CA CYS A 33 -1.77 19.66 -9.95
C CYS A 33 -2.96 18.79 -9.54
N ASP A 34 -4.17 19.30 -9.70
CA ASP A 34 -5.41 18.53 -9.51
C ASP A 34 -6.53 19.06 -10.42
N ILE A 35 -7.31 18.17 -11.02
CA ILE A 35 -8.46 18.55 -11.87
C ILE A 35 -9.63 19.09 -11.05
N ASN A 36 -9.73 18.72 -9.77
CA ASN A 36 -10.80 19.16 -8.88
C ASN A 36 -10.48 20.55 -8.29
N PRO A 37 -11.31 21.57 -8.52
CA PRO A 37 -11.09 22.92 -7.97
C PRO A 37 -11.02 22.95 -6.44
N ASP A 38 -11.79 22.12 -5.72
CA ASP A 38 -11.76 22.09 -4.25
C ASP A 38 -10.41 21.57 -3.73
N CYS A 39 -9.84 20.57 -4.41
CA CYS A 39 -8.49 20.09 -4.14
C CYS A 39 -7.45 21.17 -4.39
N ARG A 40 -7.59 21.96 -5.46
CA ARG A 40 -6.69 23.08 -5.77
C ARG A 40 -6.79 24.20 -4.71
N GLU A 41 -7.99 24.56 -4.26
CA GLU A 41 -8.17 25.55 -3.20
C GLU A 41 -7.54 25.09 -1.88
N LEU A 42 -7.71 23.81 -1.52
CA LEU A 42 -7.05 23.25 -0.36
C LEU A 42 -5.52 23.22 -0.52
N ALA A 43 -5.00 22.93 -1.72
CA ALA A 43 -3.57 22.95 -2.01
C ALA A 43 -2.97 24.36 -1.81
N LYS A 44 -3.66 25.42 -2.25
CA LYS A 44 -3.25 26.82 -2.00
C LYS A 44 -3.13 27.13 -0.51
N GLN A 45 -4.03 26.60 0.31
CA GLN A 45 -4.02 26.80 1.76
C GLN A 45 -2.87 26.04 2.44
N LEU A 46 -2.61 24.80 2.03
CA LEU A 46 -1.63 23.92 2.67
C LEU A 46 -0.20 24.10 2.14
N SER A 47 -0.04 24.65 0.94
CA SER A 47 1.26 24.89 0.30
C SER A 47 1.25 26.20 -0.50
N PRO A 48 1.21 27.35 0.17
CA PRO A 48 1.10 28.66 -0.49
C PRO A 48 2.28 29.00 -1.41
N GLU A 49 3.44 28.38 -1.19
CA GLU A 49 4.64 28.54 -2.02
C GLU A 49 4.61 27.69 -3.30
N SER A 50 3.75 26.68 -3.38
CA SER A 50 3.64 25.83 -4.56
C SER A 50 2.80 26.50 -5.65
N LYS A 51 3.20 26.35 -6.90
CA LYS A 51 2.36 26.72 -8.03
C LYS A 51 1.25 25.68 -8.21
N ILE A 52 -0.01 26.13 -8.11
CA ILE A 52 -1.18 25.26 -8.20
C ILE A 52 -1.70 25.25 -9.63
N LEU A 53 -1.82 24.05 -10.22
CA LEU A 53 -2.16 23.85 -11.62
C LEU A 53 -3.44 23.02 -11.76
N GLU A 54 -4.19 23.29 -12.83
CA GLU A 54 -5.26 22.41 -13.30
C GLU A 54 -4.75 21.40 -14.33
N ASN A 55 -3.73 21.76 -15.12
CA ASN A 55 -3.08 20.91 -16.10
C ASN A 55 -1.59 20.77 -15.79
N GLU A 56 -1.06 19.55 -15.86
CA GLU A 56 0.29 19.25 -15.44
C GLU A 56 1.39 19.57 -16.46
N GLN A 57 1.06 20.06 -17.67
CA GLN A 57 2.04 20.31 -18.75
C GLN A 57 3.18 21.24 -18.31
N GLU A 58 2.84 22.34 -17.64
CA GLU A 58 3.84 23.31 -17.18
C GLU A 58 4.86 22.67 -16.21
N MET A 59 4.42 21.77 -15.34
CA MET A 59 5.29 21.03 -14.41
C MET A 59 6.29 20.13 -15.15
N PHE A 60 5.88 19.51 -16.25
CA PHE A 60 6.77 18.66 -17.04
C PHE A 60 7.78 19.45 -17.87
N ASP A 61 7.37 20.62 -18.40
CA ASP A 61 8.26 21.50 -19.16
C ASP A 61 9.31 22.23 -18.29
N ASP A 62 9.09 22.32 -16.98
CA ASP A 62 10.08 22.88 -16.05
C ASP A 62 11.26 21.90 -15.85
N GLU A 63 12.40 22.17 -16.49
CA GLU A 63 13.62 21.38 -16.38
C GLU A 63 14.16 21.28 -14.95
N SER A 64 13.83 22.24 -14.07
CA SER A 64 14.27 22.23 -12.67
C SER A 64 13.50 21.22 -11.80
N VAL A 65 12.32 20.75 -12.22
CA VAL A 65 11.59 19.68 -11.54
C VAL A 65 12.33 18.36 -11.78
N GLN A 66 12.75 17.69 -10.71
CA GLN A 66 13.50 16.43 -10.79
C GLN A 66 12.59 15.20 -10.61
N VAL A 67 11.55 15.34 -9.79
CA VAL A 67 10.67 14.24 -9.37
C VAL A 67 9.21 14.60 -9.61
N VAL A 68 8.39 13.63 -9.99
CA VAL A 68 6.93 13.73 -9.98
C VAL A 68 6.32 12.68 -9.05
N GLY A 69 5.40 13.12 -8.19
CA GLY A 69 4.57 12.27 -7.33
C GLY A 69 3.21 12.03 -7.97
N LEU A 70 2.89 10.78 -8.29
CA LEU A 70 1.67 10.38 -9.00
C LEU A 70 0.64 9.79 -8.05
N PHE A 71 -0.26 10.63 -7.55
CA PHE A 71 -1.23 10.34 -6.50
C PHE A 71 -2.70 10.53 -6.93
N ALA A 72 -2.92 10.78 -8.23
CA ALA A 72 -4.23 10.73 -8.88
C ALA A 72 -4.75 9.28 -8.98
N LEU A 73 -5.95 9.09 -9.53
CA LEU A 73 -6.58 7.77 -9.72
C LEU A 73 -5.75 6.86 -10.66
N ALA A 74 -5.87 5.55 -10.47
CA ALA A 74 -5.06 4.53 -11.13
C ALA A 74 -5.16 4.54 -12.66
N ASP A 75 -6.34 4.85 -13.19
CA ASP A 75 -6.66 4.92 -14.62
C ASP A 75 -5.85 5.96 -15.39
N SER A 76 -5.37 6.99 -14.70
CA SER A 76 -4.57 8.07 -15.27
C SER A 76 -3.04 7.88 -15.15
N ARG A 77 -2.57 6.92 -14.35
CA ARG A 77 -1.15 6.84 -13.95
C ARG A 77 -0.22 6.44 -15.09
N LEU A 78 -0.62 5.50 -15.95
CA LEU A 78 0.19 5.06 -17.09
C LEU A 78 0.62 6.24 -17.98
N ASP A 79 -0.32 7.08 -18.39
CA ASP A 79 -0.05 8.24 -19.25
C ASP A 79 0.93 9.22 -18.60
N ARG A 80 0.81 9.42 -17.27
CA ARG A 80 1.69 10.32 -16.51
C ARG A 80 3.07 9.71 -16.30
N ILE A 81 3.18 8.40 -16.17
CA ILE A 81 4.47 7.70 -16.11
C ILE A 81 5.19 7.79 -17.46
N GLU A 82 4.50 7.53 -18.57
CA GLU A 82 5.07 7.69 -19.92
C GLU A 82 5.56 9.12 -20.14
N LYS A 83 4.77 10.12 -19.72
CA LYS A 83 5.16 11.52 -19.76
C LYS A 83 6.37 11.82 -18.88
N ALA A 84 6.41 11.33 -17.65
CA ALA A 84 7.55 11.52 -16.76
C ALA A 84 8.85 10.96 -17.33
N ILE A 85 8.80 9.75 -17.89
CA ILE A 85 9.96 9.14 -18.57
C ILE A 85 10.40 9.97 -19.77
N LYS A 86 9.45 10.41 -20.61
CA LYS A 86 9.74 11.26 -21.78
C LYS A 86 10.45 12.55 -21.40
N TYR A 87 10.10 13.14 -20.26
CA TYR A 87 10.66 14.40 -19.76
C TYR A 87 11.84 14.20 -18.80
N GLY A 88 12.33 12.97 -18.62
CA GLY A 88 13.48 12.67 -17.77
C GLY A 88 13.22 12.90 -16.27
N LYS A 89 11.96 12.77 -15.82
CA LYS A 89 11.55 13.00 -14.42
C LYS A 89 11.53 11.68 -13.65
N HIS A 90 12.10 11.66 -12.45
CA HIS A 90 12.01 10.55 -11.52
C HIS A 90 10.58 10.40 -10.96
N ILE A 91 10.19 9.20 -10.54
CA ILE A 91 8.79 8.86 -10.28
C ILE A 91 8.59 8.27 -8.89
N ILE A 92 7.67 8.85 -8.12
CA ILE A 92 7.06 8.22 -6.94
C ILE A 92 5.59 7.97 -7.26
N SER A 93 5.17 6.69 -7.33
CA SER A 93 3.79 6.33 -7.65
C SER A 93 3.03 5.76 -6.45
N GLU A 94 1.72 5.96 -6.41
CA GLU A 94 0.82 5.10 -5.64
C GLU A 94 0.56 3.75 -6.33
N LYS A 95 0.05 2.81 -5.54
CA LYS A 95 -0.48 1.50 -5.98
C LYS A 95 -2.00 1.59 -6.21
N PRO A 96 -2.60 0.68 -7.00
CA PRO A 96 -1.95 -0.09 -8.05
C PRO A 96 -1.30 0.85 -9.08
N VAL A 97 -0.28 0.42 -9.82
CA VAL A 97 0.46 1.38 -10.69
C VAL A 97 -0.34 1.78 -11.93
N SER A 98 -1.42 1.05 -12.23
CA SER A 98 -2.44 1.35 -13.23
C SER A 98 -3.77 0.66 -12.88
N ASP A 99 -4.80 0.83 -13.69
CA ASP A 99 -6.17 0.31 -13.49
C ASP A 99 -6.37 -1.13 -13.99
N THR A 100 -5.49 -1.65 -14.86
CA THR A 100 -5.57 -3.03 -15.37
C THR A 100 -4.22 -3.72 -15.35
N ILE A 101 -4.21 -5.05 -15.21
CA ILE A 101 -2.97 -5.86 -15.19
C ILE A 101 -2.10 -5.62 -16.43
N ASP A 102 -2.71 -5.60 -17.63
CA ASP A 102 -1.96 -5.36 -18.87
C ASP A 102 -1.26 -4.00 -18.87
N LYS A 103 -1.96 -2.96 -18.37
CA LYS A 103 -1.37 -1.62 -18.25
C LYS A 103 -0.31 -1.57 -17.16
N GLU A 104 -0.49 -2.26 -16.03
CA GLU A 104 0.53 -2.36 -14.99
C GLU A 104 1.82 -3.00 -15.50
N TRP A 105 1.72 -4.10 -16.27
CA TRP A 105 2.88 -4.71 -16.91
C TRP A 105 3.52 -3.82 -17.99
N LYS A 106 2.72 -3.02 -18.70
CA LYS A 106 3.26 -1.96 -19.57
C LYS A 106 4.06 -0.92 -18.76
N VAL A 107 3.55 -0.50 -17.60
CA VAL A 107 4.27 0.41 -16.69
C VAL A 107 5.60 -0.21 -16.23
N VAL A 108 5.62 -1.49 -15.89
CA VAL A 108 6.87 -2.21 -15.56
C VAL A 108 7.86 -2.15 -16.72
N ASP A 109 7.42 -2.51 -17.93
CA ASP A 109 8.28 -2.55 -19.11
C ASP A 109 8.93 -1.19 -19.41
N ILE A 110 8.16 -0.10 -19.38
CA ILE A 110 8.68 1.24 -19.68
C ILE A 110 9.58 1.77 -18.55
N THR A 111 9.29 1.48 -17.29
CA THR A 111 10.08 1.98 -16.15
C THR A 111 11.40 1.25 -15.99
N GLU A 112 11.46 -0.05 -16.31
CA GLU A 112 12.73 -0.82 -16.28
C GLU A 112 13.68 -0.46 -17.43
N LYS A 113 13.16 0.04 -18.54
CA LYS A 113 13.95 0.56 -19.67
C LYS A 113 14.37 2.02 -19.49
N ALA A 114 13.74 2.75 -18.57
CA ALA A 114 14.03 4.16 -18.34
C ALA A 114 15.32 4.36 -17.53
N SER A 115 16.03 5.44 -17.80
CA SER A 115 17.16 5.89 -16.96
C SER A 115 16.71 6.55 -15.65
N CYS A 116 15.43 6.91 -15.54
CA CYS A 116 14.86 7.57 -14.39
C CYS A 116 14.59 6.55 -13.27
N PHE A 117 14.98 6.88 -12.03
CA PHE A 117 14.51 6.15 -10.86
C PHE A 117 13.00 6.22 -10.70
N SER A 118 12.41 5.08 -10.36
CA SER A 118 11.00 4.94 -10.01
C SER A 118 10.81 4.11 -8.74
N THR A 119 9.82 4.46 -7.95
CA THR A 119 9.35 3.69 -6.79
C THR A 119 7.84 3.71 -6.69
N VAL A 120 7.28 2.76 -5.95
CA VAL A 120 5.85 2.65 -5.66
C VAL A 120 5.60 2.52 -4.16
N ASN A 121 4.48 3.06 -3.69
CA ASN A 121 4.11 3.02 -2.28
C ASN A 121 3.56 1.66 -1.82
N LEU A 122 4.45 0.68 -1.67
CA LEU A 122 4.18 -0.55 -0.93
C LEU A 122 4.48 -0.34 0.55
N TYR A 123 3.65 0.47 1.19
CA TYR A 123 3.95 1.12 2.47
C TYR A 123 4.28 0.17 3.63
N LEU A 124 3.78 -1.07 3.62
CA LEU A 124 4.12 -2.06 4.64
C LEU A 124 5.61 -2.42 4.62
N ARG A 125 6.29 -2.34 3.47
CA ARG A 125 7.74 -2.51 3.39
C ARG A 125 8.49 -1.40 4.14
N ASN A 126 7.90 -0.22 4.30
CA ASN A 126 8.50 0.89 5.05
C ASN A 126 8.24 0.81 6.57
N ALA A 127 7.33 -0.06 7.00
CA ALA A 127 6.97 -0.17 8.40
C ALA A 127 8.10 -0.81 9.21
N TRP A 128 8.45 -0.18 10.34
CA TRP A 128 9.57 -0.63 11.18
C TRP A 128 9.41 -2.09 11.64
N TYR A 129 8.16 -2.54 11.86
CA TYR A 129 7.87 -3.88 12.34
C TYR A 129 8.08 -4.94 11.26
N HIS A 130 7.72 -4.64 10.00
CA HIS A 130 8.02 -5.52 8.88
C HIS A 130 9.51 -5.53 8.54
N GLN A 131 10.19 -4.38 8.66
CA GLN A 131 11.65 -4.28 8.53
C GLN A 131 12.39 -5.10 9.59
N ALA A 132 11.96 -5.03 10.86
CA ALA A 132 12.56 -5.80 11.95
C ALA A 132 12.45 -7.31 11.69
N ILE A 133 11.26 -7.77 11.27
CA ILE A 133 11.04 -9.17 10.89
C ILE A 133 11.91 -9.57 9.69
N LYS A 134 11.92 -8.79 8.62
CA LYS A 134 12.73 -9.10 7.42
C LYS A 134 14.21 -9.21 7.75
N GLN A 135 14.73 -8.27 8.56
CA GLN A 135 16.13 -8.30 9.00
C GLN A 135 16.42 -9.54 9.84
N PHE A 136 15.49 -9.97 10.69
CA PHE A 136 15.62 -11.18 11.49
C PHE A 136 15.67 -12.45 10.64
N ILE A 137 14.85 -12.51 9.58
CA ILE A 137 14.89 -13.57 8.57
C ILE A 137 16.24 -13.56 7.85
N ASP A 138 16.69 -12.39 7.38
CA ASP A 138 17.92 -12.24 6.59
C ASP A 138 19.19 -12.55 7.39
N GLN A 139 19.16 -12.34 8.70
CA GLN A 139 20.23 -12.73 9.62
C GLN A 139 20.31 -14.24 9.86
N GLY A 140 19.32 -15.01 9.39
CA GLY A 140 19.25 -16.46 9.56
C GLY A 140 18.83 -16.90 10.96
N GLU A 141 18.30 -15.99 11.78
CA GLU A 141 17.94 -16.25 13.18
C GLU A 141 16.84 -17.30 13.35
N ILE A 142 15.94 -17.38 12.36
CA ILE A 142 14.88 -18.40 12.33
C ILE A 142 15.28 -19.65 11.55
N GLY A 143 16.52 -19.74 11.06
CA GLY A 143 16.93 -20.76 10.09
C GLY A 143 16.22 -20.58 8.74
N GLU A 144 15.86 -21.68 8.09
CA GLU A 144 15.04 -21.67 6.90
C GLU A 144 13.60 -21.27 7.24
N LEU A 145 13.06 -20.28 6.53
CA LEU A 145 11.65 -19.90 6.62
C LEU A 145 10.76 -21.05 6.12
N ALA A 146 9.74 -21.42 6.87
CA ALA A 146 8.86 -22.54 6.53
C ALA A 146 7.39 -22.12 6.34
N ILE A 147 6.85 -21.28 7.24
CA ILE A 147 5.43 -20.93 7.26
C ILE A 147 5.26 -19.42 7.50
N LEU A 148 4.40 -18.81 6.68
CA LEU A 148 3.96 -17.42 6.79
C LEU A 148 2.45 -17.37 7.04
N ARG A 149 2.01 -16.72 8.10
CA ARG A 149 0.58 -16.48 8.37
C ARG A 149 0.35 -15.00 8.58
N ILE A 150 -0.50 -14.41 7.75
CA ILE A 150 -0.78 -12.98 7.76
C ILE A 150 -2.29 -12.78 7.82
N CYS A 151 -2.72 -12.00 8.80
CA CYS A 151 -4.13 -11.65 8.96
C CYS A 151 -4.28 -10.14 9.08
N HIS A 152 -5.24 -9.57 8.36
CA HIS A 152 -5.66 -8.19 8.52
C HIS A 152 -7.17 -8.07 8.37
N MET A 153 -7.87 -8.07 9.50
CA MET A 153 -9.32 -7.93 9.59
C MET A 153 -9.68 -6.71 10.43
N THR A 154 -10.36 -5.73 9.85
CA THR A 154 -10.62 -4.43 10.51
C THR A 154 -11.96 -3.83 10.09
N PRO A 155 -12.66 -3.02 10.89
CA PRO A 155 -13.82 -2.25 10.43
C PRO A 155 -13.41 -0.96 9.70
N GLY A 156 -12.18 -0.89 9.15
CA GLY A 156 -11.58 0.33 8.61
C GLY A 156 -12.27 0.92 7.38
N LEU A 157 -12.92 0.10 6.55
CA LEU A 157 -13.62 0.50 5.33
C LEU A 157 -14.98 -0.16 5.24
N ALA A 158 -15.88 0.42 4.45
CA ALA A 158 -17.15 -0.18 4.08
C ALA A 158 -17.37 -0.07 2.56
N PRO A 159 -18.24 -0.93 1.96
CA PRO A 159 -18.55 -0.82 0.54
C PRO A 159 -19.07 0.56 0.14
N GLY A 160 -18.74 1.06 -1.05
CA GLY A 160 -19.22 2.37 -1.53
C GLY A 160 -18.49 3.60 -0.98
N GLU A 161 -17.32 3.43 -0.35
CA GLU A 161 -16.50 4.53 0.17
C GLU A 161 -15.44 5.08 -0.83
N GLY A 162 -15.55 4.77 -2.13
CA GLY A 162 -14.78 5.46 -3.19
C GLY A 162 -13.47 4.79 -3.62
N HIS A 163 -13.33 3.48 -3.42
CA HIS A 163 -12.13 2.70 -3.78
C HIS A 163 -12.34 1.81 -5.03
N GLU A 164 -13.44 2.00 -5.77
CA GLU A 164 -13.87 1.06 -6.81
C GLU A 164 -12.91 0.97 -8.00
N TYR A 165 -12.21 2.06 -8.34
CA TYR A 165 -11.17 2.08 -9.39
C TYR A 165 -9.90 1.32 -9.00
N GLU A 166 -9.68 1.12 -7.70
CA GLU A 166 -8.57 0.32 -7.18
C GLU A 166 -8.98 -1.16 -7.07
N GLY A 167 -10.18 -1.53 -7.51
CA GLY A 167 -10.71 -2.90 -7.47
C GLY A 167 -11.36 -3.29 -6.14
N PRO A 168 -11.78 -4.55 -5.99
CA PRO A 168 -12.36 -5.07 -4.76
C PRO A 168 -11.39 -4.94 -3.58
N ALA A 169 -11.91 -4.94 -2.35
CA ALA A 169 -11.13 -4.69 -1.14
C ALA A 169 -9.86 -5.57 -1.01
N PHE A 170 -9.92 -6.82 -1.45
CA PHE A 170 -8.76 -7.72 -1.42
C PHE A 170 -7.69 -7.34 -2.46
N HIS A 171 -8.08 -6.81 -3.61
CA HIS A 171 -7.12 -6.26 -4.57
C HIS A 171 -6.52 -4.97 -4.03
N ASP A 172 -7.36 -3.99 -3.67
CA ASP A 172 -6.89 -2.69 -3.21
C ASP A 172 -6.02 -2.75 -1.93
N CYS A 173 -6.53 -3.41 -0.88
CA CYS A 173 -5.88 -3.46 0.42
C CYS A 173 -5.13 -4.78 0.65
N GLY A 174 -5.65 -5.90 0.15
CA GLY A 174 -5.05 -7.21 0.32
C GLY A 174 -3.72 -7.38 -0.43
N MET A 175 -3.51 -6.68 -1.56
CA MET A 175 -2.25 -6.74 -2.31
C MET A 175 -1.02 -6.36 -1.45
N HIS A 176 -1.18 -5.51 -0.43
CA HIS A 176 -0.08 -5.21 0.49
C HIS A 176 0.40 -6.43 1.27
N TYR A 177 -0.50 -7.36 1.62
CA TYR A 177 -0.16 -8.58 2.33
C TYR A 177 0.34 -9.69 1.39
N VAL A 178 -0.14 -9.69 0.14
CA VAL A 178 0.45 -10.48 -0.95
C VAL A 178 1.91 -10.06 -1.17
N ASP A 179 2.16 -8.76 -1.25
CA ASP A 179 3.51 -8.20 -1.35
C ASP A 179 4.41 -8.59 -0.17
N ILE A 180 3.94 -8.42 1.08
CA ILE A 180 4.73 -8.76 2.27
C ILE A 180 5.05 -10.25 2.34
N ALA A 181 4.09 -11.13 2.05
CA ALA A 181 4.33 -12.57 2.05
C ALA A 181 5.41 -12.94 1.02
N ARG A 182 5.31 -12.41 -0.20
CA ARG A 182 6.32 -12.59 -1.25
C ARG A 182 7.69 -12.01 -0.85
N TRP A 183 7.71 -10.83 -0.23
CA TRP A 183 8.94 -10.18 0.22
C TRP A 183 9.66 -10.97 1.31
N TYR A 184 8.92 -11.58 2.23
CA TYR A 184 9.50 -12.49 3.24
C TYR A 184 9.97 -13.81 2.64
N ALA A 185 9.17 -14.40 1.74
CA ALA A 185 9.53 -15.65 1.08
C ALA A 185 10.72 -15.51 0.13
N GLY A 186 10.95 -14.32 -0.41
CA GLY A 186 12.00 -14.06 -1.41
C GLY A 186 11.80 -14.85 -2.71
N CYS A 187 10.56 -15.21 -3.01
CA CYS A 187 10.23 -16.17 -4.07
C CYS A 187 8.80 -15.96 -4.60
N GLU A 188 8.53 -16.40 -5.82
CA GLU A 188 7.20 -16.29 -6.43
C GLU A 188 6.23 -17.37 -5.94
N TYR A 189 4.93 -17.09 -6.02
CA TYR A 189 3.89 -18.05 -5.68
C TYR A 189 3.86 -19.22 -6.68
N LYS A 190 3.53 -20.41 -6.19
CA LYS A 190 3.47 -21.65 -6.97
C LYS A 190 2.08 -22.29 -6.94
N THR A 191 1.47 -22.37 -5.77
CA THR A 191 0.12 -22.92 -5.59
C THR A 191 -0.71 -21.99 -4.72
N TRP A 192 -2.02 -22.03 -4.90
CA TRP A 192 -2.98 -21.27 -4.09
C TRP A 192 -4.32 -21.99 -4.06
N HIS A 193 -5.07 -21.75 -3.00
CA HIS A 193 -6.49 -22.04 -2.87
C HIS A 193 -7.12 -20.93 -2.04
N ALA A 194 -8.10 -20.24 -2.61
CA ALA A 194 -8.74 -19.08 -2.01
C ALA A 194 -10.24 -19.33 -1.77
N GLN A 195 -10.72 -18.76 -0.66
CA GLN A 195 -12.12 -18.78 -0.27
C GLN A 195 -12.55 -17.35 0.06
N GLY A 196 -13.72 -16.95 -0.44
CA GLY A 196 -14.30 -15.64 -0.18
C GLY A 196 -15.67 -15.72 0.49
N VAL A 197 -16.12 -14.57 1.03
CA VAL A 197 -17.51 -14.37 1.47
C VAL A 197 -18.00 -13.00 1.00
N ASN A 198 -19.14 -12.99 0.32
CA ASN A 198 -19.87 -11.78 -0.05
C ASN A 198 -20.71 -11.32 1.15
N MET A 199 -20.18 -10.37 1.92
CA MET A 199 -20.89 -9.85 3.10
C MET A 199 -21.99 -8.87 2.69
N TRP A 200 -23.11 -8.92 3.41
CA TRP A 200 -24.28 -8.05 3.28
C TRP A 200 -24.94 -8.09 1.91
N SER A 201 -24.85 -9.24 1.22
CA SER A 201 -25.26 -9.40 -0.19
C SER A 201 -24.61 -8.37 -1.13
N TYR A 202 -23.45 -7.84 -0.77
CA TYR A 202 -22.68 -6.95 -1.63
C TYR A 202 -21.99 -7.76 -2.75
N LYS A 203 -21.80 -7.14 -3.91
CA LYS A 203 -21.40 -7.81 -5.17
C LYS A 203 -20.01 -8.47 -5.14
N ASP A 204 -19.08 -7.93 -4.34
CA ASP A 204 -17.70 -8.38 -4.24
C ASP A 204 -17.44 -9.00 -2.86
N PRO A 205 -16.49 -9.93 -2.71
CA PRO A 205 -16.17 -10.48 -1.40
C PRO A 205 -15.46 -9.44 -0.52
N TRP A 206 -15.91 -9.34 0.72
CA TRP A 206 -15.37 -8.43 1.74
C TRP A 206 -14.52 -9.14 2.79
N TRP A 207 -14.43 -10.47 2.66
CA TRP A 207 -13.50 -11.33 3.36
C TRP A 207 -12.95 -12.34 2.35
N VAL A 208 -11.63 -12.48 2.31
CA VAL A 208 -10.93 -13.46 1.47
C VAL A 208 -9.78 -14.05 2.29
N GLN A 209 -9.67 -15.37 2.24
CA GLN A 209 -8.53 -16.13 2.73
C GLN A 209 -7.90 -16.87 1.55
N CYS A 210 -6.58 -16.85 1.44
CA CYS A 210 -5.83 -17.62 0.46
C CYS A 210 -4.64 -18.31 1.15
N HIS A 211 -4.43 -19.58 0.86
CA HIS A 211 -3.28 -20.34 1.33
C HIS A 211 -2.65 -21.14 0.20
N GLY A 212 -1.37 -21.51 0.34
CA GLY A 212 -0.66 -22.25 -0.68
C GLY A 212 0.84 -22.32 -0.45
N THR A 213 1.60 -22.41 -1.55
CA THR A 213 3.07 -22.51 -1.50
C THR A 213 3.75 -21.52 -2.43
N PHE A 214 4.93 -21.07 -2.02
CA PHE A 214 5.91 -20.42 -2.89
C PHE A 214 6.75 -21.47 -3.63
N GLN A 215 7.46 -21.07 -4.70
CA GLN A 215 8.28 -22.00 -5.50
C GLN A 215 9.42 -22.63 -4.69
N ASN A 216 9.91 -21.96 -3.65
CA ASN A 216 10.90 -22.47 -2.71
C ASN A 216 10.32 -23.37 -1.59
N GLY A 217 9.02 -23.68 -1.63
CA GLY A 217 8.36 -24.57 -0.68
C GLY A 217 7.83 -23.92 0.59
N VAL A 218 8.07 -22.62 0.80
CA VAL A 218 7.47 -21.87 1.92
C VAL A 218 5.94 -21.91 1.80
N VAL A 219 5.25 -22.26 2.89
CA VAL A 219 3.79 -22.26 2.96
C VAL A 219 3.30 -20.89 3.41
N PHE A 220 2.19 -20.42 2.84
CA PHE A 220 1.55 -19.17 3.25
C PHE A 220 0.06 -19.33 3.54
N ASP A 221 -0.43 -18.46 4.43
CA ASP A 221 -1.83 -18.14 4.64
C ASP A 221 -1.97 -16.61 4.73
N ILE A 222 -2.86 -16.04 3.92
CA ILE A 222 -3.20 -14.63 3.91
C ILE A 222 -4.71 -14.51 4.09
N THR A 223 -5.14 -13.89 5.18
CA THR A 223 -6.53 -13.55 5.44
C THR A 223 -6.69 -12.03 5.48
N GLN A 224 -7.58 -11.48 4.65
CA GLN A 224 -7.89 -10.06 4.67
C GLN A 224 -9.40 -9.83 4.57
N GLY A 225 -9.89 -8.84 5.31
CA GLY A 225 -11.27 -8.38 5.16
C GLY A 225 -11.61 -7.15 5.97
N PHE A 226 -12.72 -6.50 5.62
CA PHE A 226 -13.23 -5.33 6.34
C PHE A 226 -14.48 -5.64 7.21
N VAL A 227 -14.62 -6.89 7.61
CA VAL A 227 -15.86 -7.45 8.15
C VAL A 227 -15.80 -7.64 9.67
N TYR A 228 -14.77 -7.09 10.32
CA TYR A 228 -14.48 -7.35 11.73
C TYR A 228 -15.21 -6.37 12.65
N GLY A 229 -16.43 -6.76 13.06
CA GLY A 229 -17.16 -6.03 14.11
C GLY A 229 -17.62 -4.62 13.73
N GLN A 230 -18.03 -4.37 12.47
CA GLN A 230 -18.46 -3.05 12.00
C GLN A 230 -19.49 -2.35 12.91
N LEU A 231 -20.47 -3.12 13.40
CA LEU A 231 -21.53 -2.63 14.30
C LEU A 231 -21.28 -2.97 15.79
N SER A 232 -20.13 -3.56 16.17
CA SER A 232 -19.87 -3.85 17.57
C SER A 232 -19.86 -2.56 18.39
N LYS A 233 -20.40 -2.59 19.62
CA LYS A 233 -20.42 -1.41 20.50
C LYS A 233 -18.99 -0.85 20.66
N ASP A 234 -18.08 -1.74 20.99
CA ASP A 234 -16.64 -1.47 21.09
C ASP A 234 -15.95 -2.07 19.86
N GLN A 235 -15.54 -1.21 18.93
CA GLN A 235 -14.86 -1.66 17.71
C GLN A 235 -13.45 -2.14 18.01
N THR A 236 -13.10 -3.25 17.38
CA THR A 236 -11.78 -3.87 17.46
C THR A 236 -11.35 -4.32 16.06
N HIS A 237 -10.20 -4.97 15.97
CA HIS A 237 -9.64 -5.53 14.74
C HIS A 237 -8.80 -6.76 15.09
N ASN A 238 -8.35 -7.49 14.08
CA ASN A 238 -7.42 -8.60 14.23
C ASN A 238 -6.37 -8.50 13.12
N SER A 239 -5.19 -8.00 13.49
CA SER A 239 -4.07 -7.82 12.59
C SER A 239 -2.82 -8.45 13.18
N TYR A 240 -2.27 -9.46 12.51
CA TYR A 240 -1.06 -10.13 12.95
C TYR A 240 -0.25 -10.71 11.79
N VAL A 241 1.02 -10.97 12.10
CA VAL A 241 1.93 -11.79 11.31
C VAL A 241 2.53 -12.84 12.25
N ASP A 242 2.54 -14.10 11.84
CA ASP A 242 3.13 -15.23 12.57
C ASP A 242 4.00 -16.03 11.59
N ILE A 243 5.30 -16.04 11.86
CA ILE A 243 6.35 -16.61 10.99
C ILE A 243 7.05 -17.72 11.74
N ILE A 244 7.18 -18.85 11.07
CA ILE A 244 7.84 -20.04 11.60
C ILE A 244 8.98 -20.41 10.68
N GLY A 245 10.19 -20.46 11.24
CA GLY A 245 11.34 -21.07 10.60
C GLY A 245 11.79 -22.32 11.34
N THR A 246 12.76 -23.02 10.77
CA THR A 246 13.31 -24.28 11.31
C THR A 246 14.00 -24.13 12.66
N LYS A 247 14.41 -22.93 13.06
CA LYS A 247 15.15 -22.67 14.30
C LYS A 247 14.56 -21.58 15.20
N GLY A 248 13.56 -20.85 14.72
CA GLY A 248 13.02 -19.71 15.44
C GLY A 248 11.69 -19.22 14.86
N ILE A 249 11.14 -18.19 15.49
CA ILE A 249 9.87 -17.58 15.10
C ILE A 249 9.96 -16.05 15.13
N ALA A 250 9.06 -15.41 14.39
CA ALA A 250 8.80 -13.99 14.50
C ALA A 250 7.29 -13.74 14.50
N ARG A 251 6.82 -12.90 15.42
CA ARG A 251 5.41 -12.52 15.55
C ARG A 251 5.28 -11.02 15.56
N MET A 252 4.20 -10.52 14.98
CA MET A 252 3.80 -9.13 15.10
C MET A 252 2.30 -9.02 15.28
N THR A 253 1.89 -8.11 16.14
CA THR A 253 0.51 -7.62 16.23
C THR A 253 0.53 -6.10 16.28
N HIS A 254 -0.59 -5.47 15.97
CA HIS A 254 -0.74 -4.04 16.21
C HIS A 254 -2.17 -3.71 16.60
N ASP A 255 -2.35 -2.56 17.24
CA ASP A 255 -3.67 -2.01 17.56
C ASP A 255 -4.04 -0.74 16.75
N PHE A 256 -3.29 -0.47 15.67
CA PHE A 256 -3.24 0.79 14.90
C PHE A 256 -2.71 2.02 15.67
N LYS A 257 -2.36 1.89 16.94
CA LYS A 257 -1.63 2.91 17.72
C LYS A 257 -0.22 2.45 18.01
N THR A 258 -0.07 1.19 18.41
CA THR A 258 1.14 0.50 18.79
C THR A 258 1.27 -0.76 17.95
N ALA A 259 2.50 -1.06 17.50
CA ALA A 259 2.86 -2.36 16.98
C ALA A 259 3.82 -3.05 17.97
N VAL A 260 3.62 -4.35 18.15
CA VAL A 260 4.42 -5.22 19.01
C VAL A 260 5.06 -6.26 18.11
N VAL A 261 6.37 -6.44 18.22
CA VAL A 261 7.13 -7.46 17.50
C VAL A 261 7.87 -8.35 18.51
N ASP A 262 7.61 -9.64 18.44
CA ASP A 262 8.26 -10.69 19.23
C ASP A 262 9.15 -11.53 18.30
N LEU A 263 10.46 -11.44 18.48
CA LEU A 263 11.46 -12.18 17.70
C LEU A 263 12.15 -13.20 18.61
N ARG A 264 12.16 -14.48 18.23
CA ARG A 264 12.81 -15.54 18.99
C ARG A 264 13.67 -16.38 18.05
N GLY A 265 14.97 -16.12 18.08
CA GLY A 265 15.96 -16.72 17.20
C GLY A 265 16.99 -17.54 17.96
N VAL A 266 17.94 -18.08 17.21
CA VAL A 266 19.01 -18.94 17.74
C VAL A 266 20.02 -18.19 18.59
N THR A 267 20.29 -16.91 18.31
CA THR A 267 21.27 -16.12 19.08
C THR A 267 20.65 -14.95 19.84
N GLN A 268 19.46 -14.50 19.42
CA GLN A 268 18.83 -13.29 19.97
C GLN A 268 17.32 -13.45 20.17
N THR A 269 16.81 -12.78 21.19
CA THR A 269 15.38 -12.65 21.48
C THR A 269 15.06 -11.18 21.71
N HIS A 270 14.04 -10.67 21.02
CA HIS A 270 13.61 -9.28 21.13
C HIS A 270 12.10 -9.21 21.37
N HIS A 271 11.71 -8.28 22.24
CA HIS A 271 10.34 -7.82 22.37
C HIS A 271 10.35 -6.32 22.14
N ILE A 272 9.71 -5.85 21.07
CA ILE A 272 9.78 -4.46 20.62
C ILE A 272 8.36 -3.90 20.54
N GLU A 273 8.11 -2.85 21.32
CA GLU A 273 6.86 -2.10 21.31
C GLU A 273 7.14 -0.65 20.91
N LYS A 274 6.54 -0.20 19.80
CA LYS A 274 6.68 1.18 19.29
C LYS A 274 5.38 1.64 18.64
N PRO A 275 5.19 2.95 18.42
CA PRO A 275 4.07 3.46 17.65
C PRO A 275 3.93 2.75 16.29
N PHE A 276 2.70 2.49 15.87
CA PHE A 276 2.39 1.78 14.62
C PHE A 276 2.92 2.51 13.37
N GLY A 277 3.05 3.84 13.40
CA GLY A 277 3.67 4.63 12.32
C GLY A 277 2.79 4.88 11.09
N GLY A 278 1.65 4.19 10.96
CA GLY A 278 0.72 4.42 9.87
C GLY A 278 1.30 4.00 8.51
N LYS A 279 1.30 4.92 7.54
CA LYS A 279 1.81 4.64 6.17
C LYS A 279 3.32 4.84 6.01
N ASN A 280 4.03 5.44 6.97
CA ASN A 280 5.50 5.64 6.88
C ASN A 280 5.98 6.21 5.53
N ILE A 281 5.25 7.21 5.01
CA ILE A 281 5.55 7.87 3.72
C ILE A 281 6.84 8.66 3.79
N ASP A 282 7.16 9.20 4.96
CA ASP A 282 8.43 9.86 5.27
C ASP A 282 9.62 8.96 4.92
N VAL A 283 9.58 7.67 5.31
CA VAL A 283 10.64 6.70 4.99
C VAL A 283 10.81 6.54 3.47
N LEU A 284 9.72 6.41 2.73
CA LEU A 284 9.77 6.29 1.25
C LEU A 284 10.40 7.54 0.64
N CYS A 285 9.94 8.72 1.06
CA CYS A 285 10.43 10.01 0.58
C CYS A 285 11.92 10.19 0.91
N ASP A 286 12.37 9.85 2.10
CA ASP A 286 13.77 10.01 2.48
C ASP A 286 14.69 9.04 1.72
N LEU A 287 14.30 7.78 1.56
CA LEU A 287 15.05 6.79 0.75
C LEU A 287 15.12 7.20 -0.73
N PHE A 288 14.04 7.80 -1.25
CA PHE A 288 14.02 8.30 -2.62
C PHE A 288 14.88 9.55 -2.77
N ALA A 289 14.84 10.47 -1.81
CA ALA A 289 15.69 11.66 -1.78
C ALA A 289 17.18 11.27 -1.76
N ASP A 290 17.56 10.30 -0.92
CA ASP A 290 18.92 9.74 -0.90
C ASP A 290 19.32 9.22 -2.28
N SER A 291 18.40 8.58 -2.99
CA SER A 291 18.65 8.03 -4.33
C SER A 291 18.93 9.12 -5.35
N ILE A 292 18.15 10.22 -5.32
CA ILE A 292 18.36 11.36 -6.20
C ILE A 292 19.70 12.04 -5.91
N GLU A 293 20.01 12.29 -4.63
CA GLU A 293 21.22 13.01 -4.22
C GLU A 293 22.50 12.22 -4.51
N THR A 294 22.47 10.89 -4.34
CA THR A 294 23.63 10.03 -4.59
C THR A 294 23.76 9.59 -6.04
N GLY A 295 22.69 9.70 -6.83
CA GLY A 295 22.62 9.11 -8.17
C GLY A 295 22.61 7.57 -8.16
N ILE A 296 22.32 6.95 -7.01
CA ILE A 296 22.28 5.50 -6.83
C ILE A 296 20.92 5.12 -6.22
N ARG A 297 20.14 4.30 -6.92
CA ARG A 297 18.84 3.84 -6.41
C ARG A 297 19.02 3.03 -5.12
N ASN A 298 18.34 3.44 -4.05
CA ASN A 298 18.34 2.70 -2.80
C ASN A 298 17.62 1.34 -2.98
N PRO A 299 18.25 0.20 -2.66
CA PRO A 299 17.66 -1.13 -2.88
C PRO A 299 16.44 -1.41 -1.99
N LYS A 300 16.22 -0.64 -0.92
CA LYS A 300 15.04 -0.78 -0.06
C LYS A 300 13.76 -0.22 -0.70
N LEU A 301 13.89 0.62 -1.73
CA LEU A 301 12.75 1.16 -2.44
C LEU A 301 12.03 0.05 -3.20
N PRO A 302 10.71 -0.13 -3.03
CA PRO A 302 9.95 -1.12 -3.79
C PRO A 302 10.01 -0.84 -5.30
N LEU A 303 10.14 -1.90 -6.10
CA LEU A 303 10.11 -1.78 -7.55
C LEU A 303 8.66 -1.66 -8.04
N ILE A 304 8.46 -1.02 -9.19
CA ILE A 304 7.16 -1.02 -9.88
C ILE A 304 6.69 -2.46 -10.12
N ARG A 305 7.62 -3.34 -10.52
CA ARG A 305 7.39 -4.79 -10.68
C ARG A 305 6.86 -5.45 -9.41
N ASP A 306 7.32 -5.05 -8.23
CA ASP A 306 6.81 -5.62 -6.98
C ASP A 306 5.30 -5.35 -6.82
N SER A 307 4.85 -4.13 -7.15
CA SER A 307 3.43 -3.78 -7.11
C SER A 307 2.62 -4.52 -8.17
N ALA A 308 3.14 -4.63 -9.41
CA ALA A 308 2.44 -5.33 -10.48
C ALA A 308 2.26 -6.83 -10.15
N ILE A 309 3.29 -7.49 -9.60
CA ILE A 309 3.20 -8.89 -9.16
C ILE A 309 2.18 -9.02 -8.02
N ALA A 310 2.23 -8.14 -7.02
CA ALA A 310 1.28 -8.17 -5.90
C ALA A 310 -0.18 -7.97 -6.36
N SER A 311 -0.39 -7.08 -7.33
CA SER A 311 -1.68 -6.82 -7.96
C SER A 311 -2.19 -8.06 -8.73
N GLU A 312 -1.35 -8.63 -9.60
CA GLU A 312 -1.65 -9.83 -10.38
C GLU A 312 -2.04 -11.01 -9.51
N TYR A 313 -1.28 -11.28 -8.44
CA TYR A 313 -1.62 -12.37 -7.52
C TYR A 313 -2.86 -12.05 -6.66
N ALA A 314 -3.09 -10.79 -6.29
CA ALA A 314 -4.32 -10.43 -5.59
C ALA A 314 -5.57 -10.67 -6.48
N TRP A 315 -5.50 -10.33 -7.77
CA TRP A 315 -6.54 -10.69 -8.74
C TRP A 315 -6.66 -12.20 -8.94
N THR A 316 -5.53 -12.91 -9.01
CA THR A 316 -5.49 -14.37 -9.14
C THR A 316 -6.22 -15.05 -7.97
N PHE A 317 -5.92 -14.65 -6.74
CA PHE A 317 -6.57 -15.20 -5.54
C PHE A 317 -8.05 -14.83 -5.48
N LEU A 318 -8.41 -13.62 -5.90
CA LEU A 318 -9.81 -13.22 -5.97
C LEU A 318 -10.59 -14.02 -7.03
N HIS A 319 -9.97 -14.29 -8.19
CA HIS A 319 -10.57 -15.12 -9.22
C HIS A 319 -10.74 -16.56 -8.76
N ASP A 320 -9.71 -17.13 -8.11
CA ASP A 320 -9.78 -18.46 -7.51
C ASP A 320 -10.87 -18.56 -6.44
N ALA A 321 -11.06 -17.54 -5.60
CA ALA A 321 -12.17 -17.51 -4.65
C ALA A 321 -13.55 -17.52 -5.33
N ARG A 322 -13.66 -17.03 -6.58
CA ARG A 322 -14.91 -17.00 -7.36
C ARG A 322 -15.18 -18.32 -8.10
N THR A 323 -14.20 -19.21 -8.24
CA THR A 323 -14.40 -20.54 -8.83
C THR A 323 -14.92 -21.57 -7.82
N HIS A 324 -14.81 -21.26 -6.52
CA HIS A 324 -15.35 -22.06 -5.41
C HIS A 324 -16.70 -21.51 -4.93
N ASP A 325 -17.34 -22.19 -3.96
CA ASP A 325 -18.57 -21.70 -3.34
C ASP A 325 -18.34 -20.32 -2.72
N LEU A 326 -19.02 -19.29 -3.21
CA LEU A 326 -18.87 -17.91 -2.72
C LEU A 326 -20.14 -17.47 -1.98
N PRO A 327 -20.32 -17.84 -0.70
CA PRO A 327 -21.57 -17.59 0.00
C PRO A 327 -21.82 -16.09 0.19
N ALA A 328 -23.09 -15.70 0.08
CA ALA A 328 -23.57 -14.38 0.46
C ALA A 328 -24.19 -14.44 1.86
N ILE A 329 -23.64 -13.67 2.80
CA ILE A 329 -24.05 -13.71 4.22
C ILE A 329 -24.37 -12.30 4.71
N GLY A 330 -25.53 -12.15 5.37
CA GLY A 330 -26.04 -10.87 5.86
C GLY A 330 -26.86 -10.11 4.80
N GLU A 331 -27.53 -9.04 5.23
CA GLU A 331 -28.49 -8.30 4.39
C GLU A 331 -28.02 -6.87 4.11
N LEU A 332 -28.49 -6.29 2.99
CA LEU A 332 -28.22 -4.88 2.63
C LEU A 332 -28.65 -3.91 3.74
N LYS A 333 -29.71 -4.21 4.48
CA LYS A 333 -30.16 -3.41 5.63
C LYS A 333 -29.07 -3.27 6.71
N THR A 334 -28.26 -4.31 6.94
CA THR A 334 -27.14 -4.24 7.87
C THR A 334 -26.04 -3.33 7.32
N LEU A 335 -25.79 -3.37 6.01
CA LEU A 335 -24.83 -2.47 5.36
C LEU A 335 -25.28 -1.00 5.44
N GLU A 336 -26.57 -0.72 5.30
CA GLU A 336 -27.14 0.62 5.50
C GLU A 336 -26.88 1.15 6.92
N GLN A 337 -27.04 0.30 7.94
CA GLN A 337 -26.71 0.66 9.34
C GLN A 337 -25.22 0.94 9.51
N ILE A 338 -24.35 0.18 8.83
CA ILE A 338 -22.90 0.43 8.84
C ILE A 338 -22.61 1.82 8.24
N TRP A 339 -23.20 2.15 7.09
CA TRP A 339 -23.04 3.47 6.48
C TRP A 339 -23.57 4.60 7.35
N GLU A 340 -24.72 4.42 7.99
CA GLU A 340 -25.28 5.41 8.91
C GLU A 340 -24.36 5.64 10.12
N ARG A 341 -23.87 4.56 10.75
CA ARG A 341 -22.92 4.66 11.84
C ARG A 341 -21.66 5.38 11.41
N ARG A 342 -21.04 4.96 10.30
CA ARG A 342 -19.76 5.52 9.81
C ARG A 342 -19.88 7.00 9.46
N ARG A 343 -21.00 7.44 8.88
CA ARG A 343 -21.27 8.87 8.61
C ARG A 343 -21.23 9.76 9.86
N ASN A 344 -21.59 9.19 11.02
CA ASN A 344 -21.69 9.91 12.29
C ASN A 344 -20.49 9.69 13.23
N MET A 345 -19.57 8.77 12.88
CA MET A 345 -18.40 8.47 13.70
C MET A 345 -17.35 9.58 13.59
N LYS A 346 -16.88 10.05 14.75
CA LYS A 346 -15.75 11.00 14.86
C LYS A 346 -14.42 10.32 15.17
N ASN A 347 -14.48 9.14 15.81
CA ASN A 347 -13.33 8.33 16.20
C ASN A 347 -13.60 6.88 15.77
N GLY A 348 -12.59 6.21 15.18
CA GLY A 348 -12.72 4.85 14.67
C GLY A 348 -11.67 4.53 13.62
N TYR A 349 -11.68 3.29 13.14
CA TYR A 349 -10.73 2.80 12.15
C TYR A 349 -11.06 3.35 10.76
N GLY A 350 -10.03 3.84 10.05
CA GLY A 350 -10.10 4.18 8.62
C GLY A 350 -11.06 5.31 8.21
N LEU A 351 -11.64 6.05 9.17
CA LEU A 351 -12.61 7.12 8.88
C LEU A 351 -12.08 8.15 7.86
N LEU A 352 -12.89 8.43 6.84
CA LEU A 352 -12.67 9.51 5.89
C LEU A 352 -12.96 10.83 6.61
N ARG A 353 -11.90 11.58 6.96
CA ARG A 353 -12.07 12.93 7.49
C ARG A 353 -12.59 13.82 6.36
N LYS A 354 -13.83 14.29 6.48
CA LYS A 354 -14.30 15.42 5.67
C LYS A 354 -13.41 16.64 6.00
N PRO A 355 -12.99 17.41 4.97
CA PRO A 355 -12.21 18.63 5.17
C PRO A 355 -12.82 19.55 6.22
#